data_AF-A0A1D6JRI1-F1
#
_entry.id   AF-A0A1D6JRI1-F1
#
_cell.length_a   1.000
_cell.length_b   1.000
_cell.length_c   1.000
_cell.angle_alpha   90.00
_cell.angle_beta   90.00
_cell.angle_gamma   90.00
#
_symmetry.space_group_name_H-M   'P 1'
#
loop_
_entity.id
_entity.type
_entity.pdbx_description
1 polymer ?
#
loop_
_entity_poly.entity_id
_entity_poly.type
_entity_poly.pdbx_seq_one_letter_code
_entity_poly.pdbx_strand_id
1 'polypeptide(L)'
;MRIIAITLSPITPSLSLRIYTQLGFTEDQFRVLRWEDTKWGGLKAGQVMSEPKPVFARIETEVEEEAQTSSKAAKGGKKARRKGLVEA
;
A
#
# COMPACT_ATOMS: atom_id res chain seq x y z
N MET A 1 -5.46 6.41 -11.07
CA MET A 1 -5.29 5.06 -10.50
C MET A 1 -6.46 4.12 -10.76
N ARG A 2 -7.73 4.47 -10.47
CA ARG A 2 -8.90 3.58 -10.69
C ARG A 2 -8.94 2.96 -12.10
N ILE A 3 -8.90 3.80 -13.14
CA ILE A 3 -8.96 3.35 -14.53
C ILE A 3 -7.83 2.37 -14.86
N ILE A 4 -6.60 2.69 -14.42
CA ILE A 4 -5.41 1.84 -14.63
C ILE A 4 -5.62 0.45 -14.01
N ALA A 5 -6.15 0.37 -12.79
CA ALA A 5 -6.47 -0.90 -12.14
C ALA A 5 -7.52 -1.70 -12.92
N ILE A 6 -8.54 -1.05 -13.48
CA ILE A 6 -9.55 -1.70 -14.32
C ILE A 6 -8.91 -2.26 -15.60
N THR A 7 -8.10 -1.44 -16.28
CA THR A 7 -7.48 -1.82 -17.57
C THR A 7 -6.38 -2.89 -17.42
N LEU A 8 -5.69 -2.93 -16.28
CA LEU A 8 -4.65 -3.92 -15.99
C LEU A 8 -5.21 -5.25 -15.45
N SER A 9 -6.48 -5.29 -15.06
CA SER A 9 -7.11 -6.48 -14.46
C SER A 9 -6.96 -7.77 -15.28
N PRO A 10 -6.97 -7.77 -16.63
CA PRO A 10 -6.80 -9.01 -17.40
C PRO A 10 -5.37 -9.57 -17.35
N ILE A 11 -4.38 -8.73 -17.06
CA ILE A 11 -2.95 -9.09 -17.07
C ILE A 11 -2.43 -9.34 -15.66
N THR A 12 -2.85 -8.51 -14.70
CA THR A 12 -2.38 -8.56 -13.31
C THR A 12 -3.56 -8.43 -12.33
N PRO A 13 -4.45 -9.43 -12.25
CA PRO A 13 -5.71 -9.33 -11.51
C PRO A 13 -5.49 -9.06 -10.01
N SER A 14 -4.53 -9.74 -9.38
CA SER A 14 -4.25 -9.58 -7.95
C SER A 14 -3.67 -8.21 -7.60
N LEU A 15 -2.80 -7.66 -8.44
CA LEU A 15 -2.24 -6.30 -8.27
C LEU A 15 -3.30 -5.24 -8.50
N SER A 16 -4.10 -5.42 -9.55
CA SER A 16 -5.22 -4.54 -9.88
C SER A 16 -6.22 -4.46 -8.74
N LEU A 17 -6.58 -5.60 -8.13
CA LEU A 17 -7.43 -5.65 -6.94
C LEU A 17 -6.81 -4.91 -5.74
N ARG A 18 -5.50 -5.06 -5.50
CA ARG A 18 -4.80 -4.33 -4.41
C ARG A 18 -4.86 -2.82 -4.62
N ILE A 19 -4.63 -2.33 -5.84
CA ILE A 19 -4.76 -0.90 -6.17
C ILE A 19 -6.21 -0.45 -5.95
N TYR A 20 -7.17 -1.24 -6.42
CA TYR A 20 -8.59 -0.90 -6.37
C TYR A 20 -9.11 -0.82 -4.92
N THR A 21 -8.72 -1.75 -4.07
CA THR A 21 -9.11 -1.78 -2.64
C THR A 21 -8.45 -0.69 -1.80
N GLN A 22 -7.24 -0.26 -2.16
CA GLN A 22 -6.61 0.92 -1.52
C GLN A 22 -7.35 2.22 -1.80
N LEU A 23 -8.02 2.31 -2.96
CA LEU A 23 -8.89 3.45 -3.28
C LEU A 23 -10.21 3.45 -2.49
N GLY A 24 -10.46 2.45 -1.64
CA GLY A 24 -11.67 2.35 -0.82
C GLY A 24 -12.83 1.59 -1.47
N PHE A 25 -12.58 0.86 -2.56
CA PHE A 25 -13.57 -0.04 -3.17
C PHE A 25 -13.47 -1.47 -2.61
N THR A 26 -14.53 -2.25 -2.74
CA THR A 26 -14.54 -3.66 -2.29
C THR A 26 -14.11 -4.61 -3.39
N GLU A 27 -13.76 -5.84 -3.00
CA GLU A 27 -13.45 -6.91 -3.93
C GLU A 27 -14.65 -7.32 -4.79
N ASP A 28 -15.86 -7.31 -4.22
CA ASP A 28 -17.09 -7.60 -4.96
C ASP A 28 -17.32 -6.57 -6.07
N GLN A 29 -17.08 -5.29 -5.79
CA GLN A 29 -17.12 -4.23 -6.81
C GLN A 29 -16.09 -4.45 -7.92
N PHE A 30 -14.92 -5.00 -7.57
CA PHE A 30 -13.88 -5.31 -8.56
C PHE A 30 -14.29 -6.47 -9.48
N ARG A 31 -14.96 -7.51 -8.96
CA ARG A 31 -15.33 -8.71 -9.73
C ARG A 31 -16.37 -8.45 -10.82
N VAL A 32 -17.18 -7.40 -10.67
CA VAL A 32 -18.24 -7.05 -11.63
C VAL A 32 -17.82 -5.94 -12.59
N LEU A 33 -16.54 -5.52 -12.57
CA LEU A 33 -16.02 -4.47 -13.43
C LEU A 33 -16.13 -4.83 -14.91
N ARG A 34 -16.54 -3.84 -15.69
CA ARG A 34 -16.62 -3.89 -17.15
C ARG A 34 -15.78 -2.76 -17.75
N TRP A 35 -15.46 -2.87 -19.03
CA TRP A 35 -14.73 -1.83 -19.75
C TRP A 35 -15.43 -0.46 -19.73
N GLU A 36 -16.76 -0.45 -19.64
CA GLU A 36 -17.57 0.78 -19.47
C GLU A 36 -17.23 1.55 -18.18
N ASP A 37 -16.70 0.87 -17.15
CA ASP A 37 -16.32 1.47 -15.87
C ASP A 37 -15.00 2.24 -15.95
N THR A 38 -14.32 2.26 -17.11
CA THR A 38 -13.10 3.04 -17.34
C THR A 38 -13.37 4.54 -17.60
N LYS A 39 -14.62 4.99 -17.50
CA LYS A 39 -14.98 6.41 -17.60
C LYS A 39 -14.38 7.24 -16.45
N TRP A 40 -14.01 8.47 -16.76
CA TRP A 40 -13.58 9.47 -15.78
C TRP A 40 -14.71 9.84 -14.82
N GLY A 41 -14.37 10.33 -13.62
CA GLY A 41 -15.35 10.79 -12.63
C GLY A 41 -15.95 9.69 -11.72
N GLY A 42 -15.56 8.43 -11.88
CA GLY A 42 -16.09 7.33 -11.05
C GLY A 42 -15.49 7.20 -9.63
N LEU A 43 -14.57 8.09 -9.23
CA LEU A 43 -14.08 8.20 -7.85
C LEU A 43 -14.75 9.42 -7.22
N LYS A 44 -15.53 9.22 -6.16
CA LYS A 44 -16.31 10.30 -5.53
C LYS A 44 -15.42 11.17 -4.65
N ALA A 45 -15.69 12.47 -4.63
CA ALA A 45 -15.05 13.38 -3.68
C ALA A 45 -15.41 12.97 -2.23
N GLY A 46 -14.42 13.02 -1.32
CA GLY A 46 -14.61 12.63 0.08
C GLY A 46 -14.65 11.10 0.32
N GLN A 47 -14.34 10.28 -0.69
CA GLN A 47 -14.26 8.83 -0.51
C GLN A 47 -13.14 8.47 0.47
N VAL A 48 -13.50 7.75 1.54
CA VAL A 48 -12.56 7.25 2.54
C VAL A 48 -11.70 6.17 1.89
N MET A 49 -10.38 6.37 1.92
CA MET A 49 -9.40 5.43 1.41
C MET A 49 -8.88 4.53 2.54
N SER A 50 -8.50 3.31 2.17
CA SER A 50 -7.83 2.40 3.09
C SER A 50 -6.41 2.91 3.40
N GLU A 51 -5.82 2.43 4.49
CA GLU A 51 -4.42 2.73 4.80
C GLU A 51 -3.50 2.33 3.63
N PRO A 52 -2.62 3.23 3.15
CA PRO A 52 -1.80 2.98 1.99
C PRO A 52 -0.78 1.88 2.29
N LYS A 53 -0.81 0.80 1.50
CA LYS A 53 0.17 -0.31 1.56
C LYS A 53 0.97 -0.33 0.26
N PRO A 54 2.30 -0.56 0.29
CA PRO A 54 3.08 -0.69 -0.93
C PRO A 54 2.48 -1.77 -1.86
N VAL A 55 2.17 -1.40 -3.10
CA VAL A 55 1.63 -2.33 -4.12
C VAL A 55 2.75 -3.10 -4.80
N PHE A 56 3.85 -2.40 -5.11
CA PHE A 56 5.05 -2.99 -5.67
C PHE A 56 6.16 -2.93 -4.62
N ALA A 57 6.76 -4.07 -4.32
CA ALA A 57 7.96 -4.11 -3.50
C ALA A 57 9.15 -3.60 -4.32
N ARG A 58 10.09 -2.94 -3.65
CA ARG A 58 11.40 -2.66 -4.27
C ARG A 58 12.10 -4.00 -4.52
N ILE A 59 12.68 -4.15 -5.70
CA ILE A 59 13.57 -5.26 -5.99
C ILE A 59 14.94 -4.84 -5.46
N GLU A 60 15.48 -5.61 -4.53
CA GLU A 60 16.85 -5.40 -4.03
C GLU A 60 17.82 -6.02 -5.04
N THR A 61 18.90 -5.30 -5.32
CA THR A 61 20.03 -5.82 -6.11
C THR A 61 21.18 -6.08 -5.17
N GLU A 62 22.02 -7.05 -5.51
CA GLU A 62 23.15 -7.53 -4.69
C GLU A 62 24.06 -6.38 -4.22
N VAL A 63 24.21 -5.35 -5.07
CA VAL A 63 25.00 -4.13 -4.80
C VAL A 63 24.37 -3.22 -3.74
N GLU A 64 23.04 -3.25 -3.59
CA GLU A 64 22.31 -2.42 -2.62
C GLU A 64 22.21 -3.06 -1.23
N GLU A 65 22.32 -4.40 -1.13
CA GLU A 65 22.30 -5.12 0.16
C GLU A 65 23.55 -4.80 1.00
N GLU A 66 24.73 -4.72 0.38
CA GLU A 66 25.99 -4.39 1.04
C GLU A 66 25.99 -2.95 1.59
N ALA A 67 25.37 -2.00 0.88
CA ALA A 67 25.27 -0.61 1.32
C ALA A 67 24.30 -0.43 2.52
N GLN A 68 23.21 -1.20 2.59
CA GLN A 68 22.22 -1.07 3.67
C GLN A 68 22.67 -1.68 5.01
N THR A 69 23.51 -2.73 5.00
CA THR A 69 24.05 -3.30 6.25
C THR A 69 24.96 -2.31 6.99
N SER A 70 25.68 -1.45 6.26
CA SER A 70 26.58 -0.42 6.85
C SER A 70 25.83 0.74 7.55
N SER A 71 24.62 1.07 7.09
CA SER A 71 23.86 2.22 7.59
C SER A 71 22.91 1.88 8.75
N LYS A 72 22.57 0.60 8.95
CA LYS A 72 21.71 0.14 10.07
C LYS A 72 22.47 0.06 11.41
N ALA A 73 23.80 0.00 11.40
CA ALA A 73 24.63 -0.01 12.61
C ALA A 73 24.67 1.34 13.36
N ALA A 74 24.34 2.46 12.71
CA ALA A 74 24.44 3.80 13.30
C ALA A 74 23.17 4.31 14.01
N LYS A 75 22.05 3.55 14.01
CA LYS A 75 20.78 3.97 14.64
C LYS A 75 20.32 3.06 15.79
N GLY A 76 21.24 2.35 16.43
CA GLY A 76 21.01 1.55 17.63
C GLY A 76 21.47 2.25 18.90
N GLY A 77 20.71 3.24 19.40
CA GLY A 77 21.11 4.03 20.57
C GLY A 77 19.96 4.57 21.41
N LYS A 78 19.30 3.67 22.17
CA LYS A 78 18.81 3.80 23.58
C LYS A 78 17.47 3.09 23.81
N LYS A 79 17.57 1.86 24.34
CA LYS A 79 16.47 1.16 25.02
C LYS A 79 16.42 1.55 26.51
N ALA A 80 15.22 1.91 26.94
CA ALA A 80 14.51 1.41 28.13
C ALA A 80 14.77 1.97 29.55
N ARG A 81 13.67 2.47 30.14
CA ARG A 81 13.00 1.99 31.39
C ARG A 81 12.96 2.95 32.58
N ARG A 82 11.74 3.21 33.09
CA ARG A 82 11.25 3.07 34.48
C ARG A 82 9.76 3.49 34.51
N LYS A 83 8.81 2.53 34.54
CA LYS A 83 8.17 1.88 35.72
C LYS A 83 7.49 2.90 36.64
N GLY A 84 6.15 2.82 36.68
CA GLY A 84 5.24 3.77 37.32
C GLY A 84 5.30 3.87 38.83
N LEU A 85 4.71 4.97 39.31
CA LEU A 85 4.21 5.22 40.66
C LEU A 85 3.45 6.57 40.62
N VAL A 86 2.12 6.56 40.68
CA VAL A 86 1.34 7.69 41.23
C VAL A 86 0.10 7.10 41.90
N GLU A 87 0.14 7.08 43.23
CA GLU A 87 -1.02 7.11 44.11
C GLU A 87 -1.24 8.60 44.45
N ALA A 88 -2.49 9.06 44.40
CA ALA A 88 -2.98 10.29 45.03
C ALA A 88 -4.50 10.17 45.20
#